data_AF-A0A495QH99-F1
#
_entry.id   AF-A0A495QH99-F1
#
_cell.length_a   1.000
_cell.length_b   1.000
_cell.length_c   1.000
_cell.angle_alpha   90.00
_cell.angle_beta   90.00
_cell.angle_gamma   90.00
#
_symmetry.space_group_name_H-M   'P 1'
#
loop_
_entity.id
_entity.type
_entity.pdbx_description
1 polymer ?
#
loop_
_entity_poly.entity_id
_entity_poly.type
_entity_poly.pdbx_seq_one_letter_code
_entity_poly.pdbx_strand_id
1 'polypeptide(L)'
;MLTTLVAEATALHPGPWEDGGDAPAFWPVFPITFALFWLAVLGAAFYLIRRRTNSGGAAAADPMAKAQELLAERFARGEIDEDEYLMRSSALRNGG
;
A
#
# COMPACT_ATOMS: atom_id res chain seq x y z
N MET A 1 -40.03 18.27 51.48
CA MET A 1 -40.21 19.29 50.42
C MET A 1 -39.05 19.21 49.42
N LEU A 2 -38.87 18.04 48.80
CA LEU A 2 -37.73 17.67 47.94
C LEU A 2 -38.20 17.28 46.52
N THR A 3 -39.36 17.76 46.10
CA THR A 3 -40.00 17.36 44.84
C THR A 3 -39.89 18.40 43.73
N THR A 4 -39.28 19.56 43.96
CA THR A 4 -39.24 20.66 42.99
C THR A 4 -37.94 20.81 42.20
N LEU A 5 -36.88 20.06 42.51
CA LEU A 5 -35.57 20.21 41.86
C LEU A 5 -35.31 19.28 40.66
N VAL A 6 -36.29 18.48 40.24
CA VAL A 6 -36.15 17.56 39.08
C VAL A 6 -36.83 18.12 37.82
N ALA A 7 -37.31 19.37 37.84
CA ALA A 7 -37.95 19.98 36.66
C ALA A 7 -36.96 20.69 35.72
N GLU A 8 -35.69 20.89 36.13
CA GLU A 8 -34.70 21.63 35.35
C GLU A 8 -33.58 20.74 34.76
N ALA A 9 -33.71 19.41 34.87
CA ALA A 9 -32.71 18.47 34.34
C ALA A 9 -32.81 18.22 32.82
N THR A 10 -33.72 18.91 32.12
CA THR A 10 -34.08 18.56 30.73
C THR A 10 -33.98 19.75 29.78
N ALA A 11 -33.03 20.65 30.01
CA ALA A 11 -32.45 21.45 28.94
C ALA A 11 -31.09 20.85 28.54
N LEU A 12 -31.03 19.52 28.41
CA LEU A 12 -30.03 18.88 27.55
C LEU A 12 -30.43 19.25 26.14
N HIS A 13 -29.96 20.41 25.67
CA HIS A 13 -30.08 20.76 24.26
C HIS A 13 -29.39 19.64 23.48
N PRO A 14 -30.11 18.90 22.63
CA PRO A 14 -29.46 17.93 21.77
C PRO A 14 -28.34 18.65 21.01
N GLY A 15 -27.12 18.12 21.02
CA GLY A 15 -26.01 18.76 20.34
C GLY A 15 -26.36 18.99 18.86
N PRO A 16 -25.72 19.93 18.14
CA PRO A 16 -26.04 20.22 16.72
C PRO A 16 -25.96 19.01 15.77
N TRP A 17 -25.41 17.91 16.28
CA TRP A 17 -25.21 16.63 15.61
C TRP A 17 -26.35 15.62 15.87
N GLU A 18 -27.30 15.94 16.76
CA GLU A 18 -28.44 15.09 17.14
C GLU A 18 -29.69 15.37 16.29
N ASP A 19 -29.75 16.53 15.63
CA ASP A 19 -30.88 16.94 14.77
C ASP A 19 -30.81 16.39 13.32
N GLY A 20 -29.86 15.49 13.01
CA GLY A 20 -29.73 14.95 11.66
C GLY A 20 -29.48 16.03 10.62
N GLY A 21 -28.68 17.05 10.97
CA GLY A 21 -28.33 18.13 10.06
C GLY A 21 -27.76 17.56 8.75
N ASP A 22 -28.39 17.91 7.64
CA ASP A 22 -27.99 17.47 6.31
C ASP A 22 -26.48 17.67 6.14
N ALA A 23 -25.79 16.61 5.69
CA ALA A 23 -24.37 16.70 5.39
C ALA A 23 -24.16 17.87 4.41
N PRO A 24 -23.15 18.73 4.62
CA PRO A 24 -22.92 19.86 3.74
C PRO A 24 -22.87 19.41 2.28
N ALA A 25 -23.41 20.20 1.35
CA ALA A 25 -23.52 19.81 -0.06
C ALA A 25 -22.18 19.39 -0.71
N PHE A 26 -21.05 19.80 -0.13
CA PHE A 26 -19.69 19.46 -0.56
C PHE A 26 -19.13 18.17 0.07
N TRP A 27 -19.87 17.45 0.91
CA TRP A 27 -19.38 16.25 1.60
C TRP A 27 -18.78 15.19 0.64
N PRO A 28 -19.30 14.96 -0.59
CA PRO A 28 -18.73 13.96 -1.49
C PRO A 28 -17.40 14.43 -2.12
N VAL A 29 -17.12 15.73 -2.14
CA VAL A 29 -15.92 16.29 -2.76
C VAL A 29 -14.66 15.77 -2.07
N PHE A 30 -14.69 15.65 -0.74
CA PHE A 30 -13.54 15.18 0.04
C PHE A 30 -13.12 13.74 -0.31
N PRO A 31 -13.98 12.69 -0.21
CA PRO A 31 -13.58 11.33 -0.55
C PRO A 31 -13.23 11.19 -2.04
N ILE A 32 -13.89 11.92 -2.94
CA ILE A 32 -13.58 11.88 -4.38
C ILE A 32 -12.19 12.44 -4.65
N THR A 33 -11.89 13.64 -4.15
CA THR A 33 -10.58 14.27 -4.35
C THR A 33 -9.46 13.46 -3.69
N PHE A 34 -9.70 12.91 -2.51
CA PHE A 34 -8.76 12.02 -1.83
C PHE A 34 -8.50 10.73 -2.62
N ALA A 35 -9.55 10.09 -3.15
CA ALA A 35 -9.42 8.91 -3.99
C ALA A 35 -8.65 9.22 -5.28
N LEU A 36 -8.96 10.33 -5.95
CA LEU A 36 -8.23 10.78 -7.14
C LEU A 36 -6.76 11.08 -6.84
N PHE A 37 -6.48 11.71 -5.71
CA PHE A 37 -5.11 11.96 -5.26
C PHE A 37 -4.33 10.65 -5.11
N TRP A 38 -4.89 9.66 -4.41
CA TRP A 38 -4.22 8.35 -4.28
C TRP A 38 -4.07 7.64 -5.63
N LEU A 39 -5.08 7.68 -6.49
CA LEU A 39 -5.01 7.08 -7.82
C LEU A 39 -3.88 7.73 -8.65
N ALA A 40 -3.72 9.05 -8.57
CA ALA A 40 -2.62 9.78 -9.21
C ALA A 40 -1.27 9.40 -8.60
N VAL A 41 -1.15 9.32 -7.27
CA VAL A 41 0.09 8.92 -6.58
C VAL A 41 0.50 7.50 -6.97
N LEU A 42 -0.42 6.53 -6.89
CA LEU A 42 -0.16 5.14 -7.28
C LEU A 42 0.15 5.03 -8.76
N GLY A 43 -0.61 5.72 -9.62
CA GLY A 43 -0.39 5.75 -11.06
C GLY A 43 0.97 6.33 -11.42
N ALA A 44 1.38 7.43 -10.79
CA ALA A 44 2.69 8.05 -10.98
C ALA A 44 3.81 7.13 -10.49
N ALA A 45 3.68 6.55 -9.29
CA ALA A 45 4.65 5.59 -8.77
C ALA A 45 4.82 4.40 -9.71
N PHE A 46 3.71 3.80 -10.16
CA PHE A 46 3.72 2.69 -11.11
C PHE A 46 4.34 3.08 -12.46
N TYR A 47 3.99 4.26 -12.98
CA TYR A 47 4.55 4.80 -14.22
C TYR A 47 6.07 5.00 -14.11
N LEU A 48 6.56 5.57 -13.02
CA LEU A 48 7.99 5.78 -12.79
C LEU A 48 8.75 4.47 -12.65
N ILE A 49 8.21 3.50 -11.90
CA ILE A 49 8.77 2.15 -11.79
C ILE A 49 8.82 1.51 -13.19
N ARG A 50 7.71 1.50 -13.91
CA ARG A 50 7.63 0.88 -15.25
C ARG A 50 8.56 1.54 -16.25
N ARG A 51 8.67 2.87 -16.23
CA ARG A 51 9.62 3.63 -17.07
C ARG A 51 11.07 3.25 -16.76
N ARG A 52 11.43 3.12 -15.47
CA ARG A 52 12.78 2.71 -15.06
C ARG A 52 13.07 1.26 -15.45
N THR A 53 12.10 0.35 -15.28
CA THR A 53 12.24 -1.07 -15.65
C THR A 53 12.39 -1.26 -17.16
N ASN A 54 11.65 -0.50 -17.98
CA ASN A 54 11.73 -0.57 -19.44
C ASN A 54 13.03 0.03 -20.02
N SER A 55 13.78 0.79 -19.22
CA SER A 55 15.03 1.45 -19.64
C SER A 55 16.31 0.73 -19.19
N GLY A 56 16.23 -0.25 -18.28
CA GLY A 56 17.43 -0.77 -17.62
C GLY A 56 17.33 -2.13 -16.92
N GLY A 57 16.33 -2.94 -17.21
CA GLY A 57 16.32 -4.34 -16.77
C GLY A 57 15.28 -4.64 -15.68
N ALA A 58 14.57 -5.72 -15.91
CA ALA A 58 13.54 -6.32 -15.08
C ALA A 58 14.05 -6.91 -13.74
N ALA A 59 15.10 -6.35 -13.15
CA ALA A 59 15.73 -6.91 -11.94
C ALA A 59 15.09 -6.46 -10.62
N ALA A 60 14.33 -5.35 -10.61
CA ALA A 60 13.86 -4.76 -9.35
C ALA A 60 12.53 -5.32 -8.83
N ALA A 61 11.71 -5.95 -9.66
CA ALA A 61 10.36 -6.37 -9.29
C ALA A 61 10.25 -7.83 -8.83
N ASP A 62 11.25 -8.65 -9.12
CA ASP A 62 11.20 -10.08 -8.83
C ASP A 62 12.20 -10.43 -7.71
N PRO A 63 11.74 -10.85 -6.51
CA PRO A 63 12.63 -11.37 -5.49
C PRO A 63 13.49 -12.55 -6.00
N MET A 64 13.02 -13.31 -7.01
CA MET A 64 13.85 -14.31 -7.68
C MET A 64 14.97 -13.70 -8.51
N ALA A 65 14.75 -12.56 -9.18
CA ALA A 65 15.80 -11.89 -9.95
C ALA A 65 16.92 -11.38 -9.04
N LYS A 66 16.58 -10.84 -7.85
CA LYS A 66 17.57 -10.50 -6.83
C LYS A 66 18.35 -11.71 -6.31
N ALA A 67 17.66 -12.84 -6.08
CA ALA A 67 18.32 -14.07 -5.66
C ALA A 67 19.29 -14.60 -6.73
N GLN A 68 18.90 -14.51 -8.00
CA GLN A 68 19.72 -14.93 -9.15
C GLN A 68 20.95 -14.02 -9.34
N GLU A 69 20.80 -12.70 -9.18
CA GLU A 69 21.91 -11.74 -9.25
C GLU A 69 22.97 -12.01 -8.16
N LEU A 70 22.53 -12.28 -6.94
CA LEU A 70 23.42 -12.60 -5.82
C LEU A 70 24.16 -13.94 -6.01
N LEU A 71 23.51 -14.93 -6.65
CA LEU A 71 24.13 -16.20 -7.05
C LEU A 71 25.19 -15.99 -8.15
N ALA A 72 24.89 -15.19 -9.16
CA ALA A 72 25.82 -14.88 -10.26
C ALA A 72 27.07 -14.13 -9.76
N GLU A 73 26.90 -13.21 -8.82
CA GLU A 73 28.02 -12.47 -8.23
C GLU A 73 28.95 -13.39 -7.41
N ARG A 74 28.40 -14.36 -6.67
CA ARG A 74 29.20 -15.34 -5.91
C ARG A 74 29.88 -16.39 -6.79
N PHE A 75 29.24 -16.79 -7.88
CA PHE A 75 29.86 -17.64 -8.90
C PHE A 75 31.04 -16.95 -9.58
N ALA A 76 30.88 -15.68 -9.98
CA ALA A 76 31.97 -14.89 -10.56
C ALA A 76 33.14 -14.66 -9.59
N ARG A 77 32.85 -14.64 -8.28
CA ARG A 77 33.84 -14.56 -7.20
C ARG A 77 34.52 -15.91 -6.91
N GLY A 78 34.03 -17.00 -7.49
CA GLY A 78 34.55 -18.36 -7.30
C GLY A 78 34.23 -18.97 -5.93
N GLU A 79 33.28 -18.39 -5.18
CA GLU A 79 32.87 -18.90 -3.85
C GLU A 79 31.91 -20.09 -3.94
N ILE A 80 31.30 -20.33 -5.12
CA ILE A 80 30.35 -21.40 -5.40
C ILE A 80 30.76 -22.13 -6.69
N ASP A 81 30.77 -23.46 -6.63
CA ASP A 81 31.14 -24.36 -7.73
C ASP A 81 30.01 -24.51 -8.77
N GLU A 82 30.35 -24.83 -10.02
CA GLU A 82 29.42 -24.86 -11.17
C GLU A 82 28.29 -25.87 -10.96
N ASP A 83 28.59 -27.02 -10.35
CA ASP A 83 27.62 -28.08 -10.07
C ASP A 83 26.54 -27.64 -9.07
N GLU A 84 26.90 -26.82 -8.08
CA GLU A 84 25.97 -26.33 -7.08
C GLU A 84 25.06 -25.21 -7.64
N TYR A 85 25.58 -24.41 -8.56
CA TYR A 85 24.80 -23.41 -9.31
C TYR A 85 23.70 -24.08 -10.16
N LEU A 86 24.06 -25.13 -10.90
CA LEU A 86 23.11 -25.86 -11.76
C LEU A 86 22.02 -26.58 -10.96
N MET A 87 22.37 -27.15 -9.81
CA MET A 87 21.41 -27.84 -8.93
C MET A 87 20.38 -26.87 -8.33
N ARG A 88 20.80 -25.68 -7.86
CA ARG A 88 19.85 -24.70 -7.29
C ARG A 88 19.03 -23.97 -8.36
N SER A 89 19.62 -23.70 -9.52
CA SER A 89 18.93 -23.09 -10.67
C SER A 89 17.82 -23.99 -11.23
N SER A 90 18.10 -25.29 -11.38
CA SER A 90 17.09 -26.27 -11.83
C SER A 90 15.97 -26.47 -10.81
N ALA A 91 16.27 -26.47 -9.50
CA ALA A 91 15.26 -26.52 -8.45
C ALA A 91 14.30 -25.31 -8.48
N LEU A 92 14.83 -24.10 -8.67
CA LEU A 92 14.04 -22.87 -8.78
C LEU A 92 13.22 -22.81 -10.09
N ARG A 93 13.70 -23.43 -11.18
CA ARG A 93 12.99 -23.51 -12.47
C ARG A 93 11.84 -24.51 -12.46
N ASN A 94 12.00 -25.65 -11.78
CA ASN A 94 11.03 -26.75 -11.78
C ASN A 94 9.96 -26.65 -10.68
N GLY A 95 10.13 -25.76 -9.69
CA GLY A 95 9.18 -25.54 -8.60
C GLY A 95 8.17 -24.41 -8.83
N GLY A 96 8.09 -23.87 -10.06
CA GLY A 96 7.14 -22.83 -10.47
C GLY A 96 5.98 -23.37 -11.28
#